data_AF-A0A1S9CY46-F1
#
_entry.id   AF-A0A1S9CY46-F1
#
_cell.length_a   1.000
_cell.length_b   1.000
_cell.length_c   1.000
_cell.angle_alpha   90.00
_cell.angle_beta   90.00
_cell.angle_gamma   90.00
#
_symmetry.space_group_name_H-M   'P 1'
#
loop_
_entity.id
_entity.type
_entity.pdbx_description
1 polymer ?
#
loop_
_entity_poly.entity_id
_entity_poly.type
_entity_poly.pdbx_seq_one_letter_code
_entity_poly.pdbx_strand_id
1 'polypeptide(L)'
;MIDAIGLILGERADPSLIRAGRPRASVTAVFDLSAQARALLAARDLEASDHECTITRQLSADGRTRAFINGIAVPARTLQEVGEILIDIHGQHAHQSLLRREIQLAILDGFSGATAASSETARAFREWKQISGELLRLEQPQGHDREADSALLDYQIHEIEMLSFTAQELPELEREHTHSLISHRSSPAAGMPCWRYARTMTMPMT
;
A
#
# COMPACT_ATOMS: atom_id res chain seq x y z
N MET A 1 -13.98 -18.24 22.25
CA MET A 1 -14.97 -18.11 21.14
C MET A 1 -14.64 -19.03 19.99
N ILE A 2 -13.35 -19.19 19.63
CA ILE A 2 -12.87 -20.13 18.60
C ILE A 2 -13.23 -21.58 18.94
N ASP A 3 -13.05 -21.99 20.21
CA ASP A 3 -13.32 -23.38 20.63
C ASP A 3 -14.80 -23.78 20.49
N ALA A 4 -15.73 -22.83 20.66
CA ALA A 4 -17.17 -23.10 20.52
C ALA A 4 -17.56 -23.33 19.05
N ILE A 5 -16.90 -22.63 18.13
CA ILE A 5 -17.11 -22.78 16.69
C ILE A 5 -16.50 -24.12 16.23
N GLY A 6 -15.26 -24.41 16.62
CA GLY A 6 -14.63 -25.72 16.35
C GLY A 6 -15.49 -26.89 16.84
N LEU A 7 -16.07 -26.75 18.03
CA LEU A 7 -16.99 -27.73 18.60
C LEU A 7 -18.27 -27.93 17.75
N ILE A 8 -18.87 -26.86 17.23
CA ILE A 8 -20.05 -26.95 16.35
C ILE A 8 -19.69 -27.62 15.01
N LEU A 9 -18.47 -27.40 14.53
CA LEU A 9 -17.96 -27.90 13.25
C LEU A 9 -17.49 -29.36 13.28
N GLY A 10 -17.60 -30.02 14.43
CA GLY A 10 -17.21 -31.42 14.54
C GLY A 10 -15.79 -31.65 15.06
N GLU A 11 -15.06 -30.62 15.50
CA GLU A 11 -13.75 -30.81 16.13
C GLU A 11 -13.85 -31.61 17.43
N ARG A 12 -12.70 -32.08 17.91
CA ARG A 12 -12.60 -32.90 19.11
C ARG A 12 -13.03 -32.08 20.32
N ALA A 13 -14.04 -32.57 21.01
CA ALA A 13 -14.58 -31.93 22.19
C ALA A 13 -13.65 -32.13 23.39
N ASP A 14 -13.20 -31.03 23.99
CA ASP A 14 -12.45 -31.06 25.24
C ASP A 14 -13.40 -30.93 26.45
N PRO A 15 -13.43 -31.92 27.38
CA PRO A 15 -14.20 -31.83 28.62
C PRO A 15 -13.85 -30.62 29.49
N SER A 16 -12.65 -30.03 29.33
CA SER A 16 -12.22 -28.82 30.03
C SER A 16 -13.10 -27.60 29.74
N LEU A 17 -13.85 -27.63 28.63
CA LEU A 17 -14.81 -26.59 28.23
C LEU A 17 -16.09 -26.58 29.08
N ILE A 18 -16.32 -27.62 29.89
CA ILE A 18 -17.48 -27.68 30.79
C ILE A 18 -17.17 -26.84 32.04
N ARG A 19 -18.01 -25.83 32.30
CA ARG A 19 -17.90 -25.00 33.51
C ARG A 19 -17.86 -25.88 34.76
N ALA A 20 -16.88 -25.61 35.64
CA ALA A 20 -16.70 -26.32 36.90
C ALA A 20 -18.01 -26.44 37.69
N GLY A 21 -18.30 -27.66 38.16
CA GLY A 21 -19.53 -27.98 38.91
C GLY A 21 -20.80 -28.16 38.07
N ARG A 22 -20.71 -28.16 36.73
CA ARG A 22 -21.84 -28.47 35.84
C ARG A 22 -21.70 -29.85 35.21
N PRO A 23 -22.79 -30.64 35.12
CA PRO A 23 -22.75 -31.98 34.54
C PRO A 23 -22.70 -31.98 33.00
N ARG A 24 -23.03 -30.83 32.38
CA ARG A 24 -23.21 -30.73 30.93
C ARG A 24 -22.91 -29.33 30.41
N ALA A 25 -22.41 -29.26 29.17
CA ALA A 25 -22.37 -28.04 28.36
C ALA A 25 -23.07 -28.31 27.01
N SER A 26 -23.75 -27.29 26.48
CA SER A 26 -24.35 -27.33 25.16
C SER A 26 -24.03 -26.05 24.40
N VAL A 27 -23.67 -26.21 23.14
CA VAL A 27 -23.40 -25.11 22.21
C VAL A 27 -24.36 -25.28 21.04
N THR A 28 -25.09 -24.22 20.70
CA THR A 28 -26.02 -24.17 19.59
C THR A 28 -25.63 -23.02 18.68
N ALA A 29 -25.59 -23.28 17.38
CA ALA A 29 -25.47 -22.27 16.35
C ALA A 29 -26.61 -22.42 15.34
N VAL A 30 -27.05 -21.28 14.83
CA VAL A 30 -28.05 -21.17 13.78
C VAL A 30 -27.34 -20.60 12.55
N PHE A 31 -27.55 -21.23 11.40
CA PHE A 31 -26.94 -20.87 10.13
C PHE A 31 -28.04 -20.58 9.10
N ASP A 32 -27.89 -19.49 8.35
CA ASP A 32 -28.78 -19.16 7.24
C ASP A 32 -28.41 -19.97 5.98
N LEU A 33 -29.25 -20.93 5.60
CA LEU A 33 -29.00 -21.81 4.48
C LEU A 33 -29.23 -21.12 3.13
N SER A 34 -28.19 -21.14 2.30
CA SER A 34 -28.34 -20.88 0.87
C SER A 34 -29.15 -21.99 0.18
N ALA A 35 -29.69 -21.72 -1.01
CA ALA A 35 -30.45 -22.69 -1.78
C ALA A 35 -29.66 -24.00 -2.06
N GLN A 36 -28.33 -23.90 -2.23
CA GLN A 36 -27.45 -25.04 -2.46
C GLN A 36 -27.23 -25.88 -1.20
N ALA A 37 -27.02 -25.23 -0.03
CA ALA A 37 -26.88 -25.93 1.25
C ALA A 37 -28.15 -26.70 1.62
N ARG A 38 -29.32 -26.12 1.35
CA ARG A 38 -30.61 -26.75 1.59
C ARG A 38 -30.83 -28.01 0.77
N ALA A 39 -30.44 -28.02 -0.51
CA ALA A 39 -30.55 -29.21 -1.36
C ALA A 39 -29.66 -30.36 -0.86
N LEU A 40 -28.47 -30.03 -0.34
CA LEU A 40 -27.55 -31.02 0.23
C LEU A 40 -28.01 -31.59 1.57
N LEU A 41 -28.65 -30.77 2.40
CA LEU A 41 -29.27 -31.20 3.65
C LEU A 41 -30.50 -32.07 3.39
N ALA A 42 -31.35 -31.70 2.42
CA ALA A 42 -32.49 -32.51 1.99
C ALA A 42 -32.06 -33.87 1.44
N ALA A 43 -30.96 -33.94 0.68
CA ALA A 43 -30.40 -35.21 0.19
C ALA A 43 -29.92 -36.16 1.30
N ARG A 44 -29.84 -35.70 2.56
CA ARG A 44 -29.45 -36.50 3.73
C ARG A 44 -30.57 -36.64 4.78
N ASP A 45 -31.81 -36.36 4.40
CA ASP A 45 -32.98 -36.37 5.30
C ASP A 45 -32.84 -35.40 6.50
N LEU A 46 -32.03 -34.34 6.36
CA LEU A 46 -31.80 -33.30 7.36
C LEU A 46 -32.53 -32.01 6.97
N GLU A 47 -33.80 -32.13 6.57
CA GLU A 47 -34.59 -30.99 6.08
C GLU A 47 -34.63 -29.84 7.11
N ALA A 48 -34.61 -28.61 6.59
CA ALA A 48 -34.70 -27.38 7.35
C ALA A 48 -36.03 -26.70 7.03
N SER A 49 -36.81 -26.37 8.06
CA SER A 49 -38.19 -25.89 7.91
C SER A 49 -38.27 -24.44 7.40
N ASP A 50 -37.27 -23.60 7.70
CA ASP A 50 -37.38 -22.14 7.56
C ASP A 50 -36.10 -21.47 7.03
N HIS A 51 -35.41 -22.10 6.06
CA HIS A 51 -34.12 -21.61 5.54
C HIS A 51 -32.99 -21.50 6.58
N GLU A 52 -33.21 -21.93 7.82
CA GLU A 52 -32.22 -21.93 8.89
C GLU A 52 -31.83 -23.36 9.27
N CYS A 53 -30.55 -23.59 9.52
CA CYS A 53 -30.02 -24.84 10.05
C CYS A 53 -29.55 -24.63 11.48
N THR A 54 -30.13 -25.37 12.42
CA THR A 54 -29.72 -25.34 13.82
C THR A 54 -28.84 -26.53 14.13
N ILE A 55 -27.58 -26.27 14.46
CA ILE A 55 -26.62 -27.29 14.91
C ILE A 55 -26.42 -27.15 16.41
N THR A 56 -26.61 -28.25 17.14
CA THR A 56 -26.38 -28.31 18.58
C THR A 56 -25.41 -29.42 18.94
N ARG A 57 -24.31 -29.07 19.62
CA ARG A 57 -23.37 -30.02 20.20
C ARG A 57 -23.52 -30.02 21.72
N GLN A 58 -23.67 -31.19 22.33
CA GLN A 58 -23.80 -31.35 23.76
C GLN A 58 -22.66 -32.22 24.31
N LEU A 59 -21.93 -31.73 25.30
CA LEU A 59 -20.89 -32.44 26.03
C LEU A 59 -21.36 -32.77 27.45
N SER A 60 -21.05 -33.95 27.92
CA SER A 60 -21.30 -34.39 29.30
C SER A 60 -19.98 -34.49 30.04
N ALA A 61 -19.99 -34.27 31.36
CA ALA A 61 -18.80 -34.39 32.21
C ALA A 61 -18.15 -35.79 32.12
N ASP A 62 -18.95 -36.82 31.82
CA ASP A 62 -18.49 -38.21 31.58
C ASP A 62 -17.76 -38.41 30.23
N GLY A 63 -17.44 -37.33 29.51
CA GLY A 63 -16.76 -37.38 28.21
C GLY A 63 -17.64 -37.79 27.01
N ARG A 64 -18.93 -38.10 27.25
CA ARG A 64 -19.87 -38.45 26.18
C ARG A 64 -20.35 -37.19 25.46
N THR A 65 -20.27 -37.21 24.14
CA THR A 65 -20.74 -36.11 23.28
C THR A 65 -21.89 -36.56 22.39
N ARG A 66 -22.83 -35.66 22.13
CA ARG A 66 -23.96 -35.86 21.22
C ARG A 66 -24.08 -34.65 20.30
N ALA A 67 -24.43 -34.89 19.05
CA ALA A 67 -24.64 -33.86 18.04
C ALA A 67 -26.07 -33.94 17.51
N PHE A 68 -26.65 -32.77 17.25
CA PHE A 68 -27.98 -32.63 16.69
C PHE A 68 -27.95 -31.63 15.55
N ILE A 69 -28.62 -31.95 14.45
CA ILE A 69 -28.85 -31.05 13.32
C ILE A 69 -30.37 -30.98 13.14
N ASN A 70 -30.95 -29.78 13.19
CA ASN A 70 -32.40 -29.54 13.13
C ASN A 70 -33.21 -30.42 14.10
N GLY A 71 -32.65 -30.68 15.28
CA GLY A 71 -33.26 -31.54 16.31
C GLY A 71 -33.06 -33.05 16.12
N ILE A 72 -32.49 -33.50 15.00
CA ILE A 72 -32.21 -34.91 14.71
C ILE A 72 -30.81 -35.27 15.24
N ALA A 73 -30.70 -36.36 15.99
CA ALA A 73 -29.42 -36.84 16.48
C ALA A 73 -28.58 -37.41 15.34
N VAL A 74 -27.36 -36.88 15.16
CA VAL A 74 -26.45 -37.29 14.08
C VAL A 74 -25.13 -37.82 14.63
N PRO A 75 -24.47 -38.76 13.93
CA PRO A 75 -23.10 -39.14 14.23
C PRO A 75 -22.13 -37.97 14.09
N ALA A 76 -21.03 -37.99 14.86
CA ALA A 76 -20.01 -36.96 14.81
C ALA A 76 -19.38 -36.80 13.40
N ARG A 77 -19.27 -37.89 12.65
CA ARG A 77 -18.78 -37.87 11.26
C ARG A 77 -19.71 -37.11 10.32
N THR A 78 -21.03 -37.35 10.43
CA THR A 78 -22.03 -36.62 9.65
C THR A 78 -22.04 -35.14 10.01
N LEU A 79 -21.85 -34.81 11.29
CA LEU A 79 -21.68 -33.43 11.72
C LEU A 79 -20.44 -32.77 11.09
N GLN A 80 -19.30 -33.46 11.03
CA GLN A 80 -18.10 -32.95 10.37
C GLN A 80 -18.34 -32.71 8.88
N GLU A 81 -18.90 -33.69 8.17
CA GLU A 81 -19.19 -33.58 6.72
C GLU A 81 -20.16 -32.42 6.42
N VAL A 82 -21.21 -32.26 7.23
CA VAL A 82 -22.16 -31.14 7.09
C VAL A 82 -21.54 -29.82 7.51
N GLY A 83 -20.73 -29.80 8.57
CA GLY A 83 -20.01 -28.64 9.05
C GLY A 83 -19.04 -28.09 8.00
N GLU A 84 -18.25 -28.95 7.36
CA GLU A 84 -17.34 -28.58 6.26
C GLU A 84 -18.08 -27.96 5.09
N ILE A 85 -19.19 -28.56 4.67
CA ILE A 85 -20.03 -28.06 3.57
C ILE A 85 -20.69 -26.73 3.94
N LEU A 86 -21.22 -26.61 5.15
CA LEU A 86 -21.83 -25.36 5.62
C LEU A 86 -20.78 -24.26 5.73
N ILE A 87 -19.58 -24.57 6.23
CA ILE A 87 -18.46 -23.62 6.18
C ILE A 87 -18.18 -23.25 4.75
N ASP A 88 -17.98 -24.20 3.84
CA ASP A 88 -17.56 -23.93 2.45
C ASP A 88 -18.59 -23.08 1.69
N ILE A 89 -19.88 -23.39 1.86
CA ILE A 89 -20.99 -22.64 1.26
C ILE A 89 -21.13 -21.23 1.88
N HIS A 90 -20.85 -21.06 3.18
CA HIS A 90 -20.72 -19.74 3.83
C HIS A 90 -19.29 -19.17 3.71
N GLY A 91 -18.41 -19.87 3.00
CA GLY A 91 -16.96 -19.86 3.16
C GLY A 91 -16.21 -19.39 1.94
N GLN A 92 -16.92 -19.01 0.88
CA GLN A 92 -16.29 -18.26 -0.19
C GLN A 92 -15.61 -16.97 0.34
N HIS A 93 -15.94 -16.47 1.55
CA HIS A 93 -15.25 -15.33 2.19
C HIS A 93 -14.90 -15.44 3.69
N ALA A 94 -15.35 -16.45 4.44
CA ALA A 94 -15.26 -16.43 5.92
C ALA A 94 -14.06 -17.21 6.52
N HIS A 95 -13.74 -18.41 6.03
CA HIS A 95 -12.71 -19.24 6.67
C HIS A 95 -11.28 -18.71 6.44
N GLN A 96 -10.98 -18.21 5.23
CA GLN A 96 -9.74 -17.47 4.98
C GLN A 96 -9.68 -16.11 5.68
N SER A 97 -10.82 -15.54 6.05
CA SER A 97 -10.91 -14.23 6.72
C SER A 97 -10.69 -14.34 8.22
N LEU A 98 -11.16 -15.38 8.89
CA LEU A 98 -10.96 -15.54 10.34
C LEU A 98 -9.51 -15.84 10.74
N LEU A 99 -8.70 -16.36 9.82
CA LEU A 99 -7.26 -16.54 10.00
C LEU A 99 -6.45 -15.27 9.66
N ARG A 100 -7.08 -14.25 9.08
CA ARG A 100 -6.42 -12.98 8.79
C ARG A 100 -6.31 -12.15 10.05
N ARG A 101 -5.08 -11.74 10.36
CA ARG A 101 -4.73 -10.93 11.52
C ARG A 101 -5.60 -9.67 11.62
N GLU A 102 -5.93 -9.05 10.48
CA GLU A 102 -6.74 -7.82 10.43
C GLU A 102 -8.15 -8.04 11.00
N ILE A 103 -8.74 -9.19 10.74
CA ILE A 103 -10.11 -9.52 11.16
C ILE A 103 -10.12 -9.96 12.62
N GLN A 104 -9.10 -10.68 13.06
CA GLN A 104 -8.91 -11.01 14.48
C GLN A 104 -8.76 -9.76 15.34
N LEU A 105 -7.99 -8.77 14.88
CA LEU A 105 -7.84 -7.48 15.55
C LEU A 105 -9.15 -6.68 15.54
N ALA A 106 -9.88 -6.65 14.42
CA ALA A 106 -11.18 -5.97 14.37
C ALA A 106 -12.22 -6.56 15.35
N ILE A 107 -12.24 -7.89 15.49
CA ILE A 107 -13.11 -8.58 16.47
C ILE A 107 -12.70 -8.23 17.91
N LEU A 108 -11.39 -8.19 18.19
CA LEU A 108 -10.86 -7.84 19.52
C LEU A 108 -11.13 -6.38 19.89
N ASP A 109 -10.94 -5.46 18.93
CA ASP A 109 -11.21 -4.03 19.09
C ASP A 109 -12.71 -3.76 19.29
N GLY A 110 -13.57 -4.53 18.61
CA GLY A 110 -15.01 -4.50 18.82
C GLY A 110 -15.42 -4.99 20.22
N PHE A 111 -14.82 -6.09 20.69
CA PHE A 111 -15.12 -6.64 22.02
C PHE A 111 -14.64 -5.72 23.16
N SER A 112 -13.49 -5.07 23.01
CA SER A 112 -12.93 -4.15 24.00
C SER A 112 -13.55 -2.75 23.97
N GLY A 113 -14.41 -2.45 23.00
CA GLY A 113 -14.94 -1.11 22.76
C GLY A 113 -13.88 -0.11 22.25
N ALA A 114 -12.69 -0.59 21.87
CA ALA A 114 -11.57 0.22 21.41
C ALA A 114 -11.69 0.69 19.96
N THR A 115 -12.80 0.38 19.27
CA THR A 115 -13.00 0.71 17.85
C THR A 115 -12.80 2.20 17.55
N ALA A 116 -13.25 3.09 18.45
CA ALA A 116 -13.07 4.53 18.30
C ALA A 116 -11.59 4.95 18.37
N ALA A 117 -10.87 4.44 19.37
CA ALA A 117 -9.44 4.71 19.55
C ALA A 117 -8.58 4.12 18.41
N SER A 118 -8.94 2.93 17.93
CA SER A 118 -8.31 2.26 16.78
C SER A 118 -8.48 3.10 15.51
N SER A 119 -9.70 3.63 15.26
CA SER A 119 -10.00 4.53 14.14
C SER A 119 -9.22 5.84 14.21
N GLU A 120 -9.13 6.46 15.40
CA GLU A 120 -8.39 7.70 15.61
C GLU A 120 -6.89 7.50 15.40
N THR A 121 -6.34 6.40 15.91
CA THR A 121 -4.93 6.02 15.70
C THR A 121 -4.64 5.79 14.22
N ALA A 122 -5.54 5.09 13.51
CA ALA A 122 -5.40 4.85 12.07
C ALA A 122 -5.44 6.16 11.25
N ARG A 123 -6.25 7.14 11.66
CA ARG A 123 -6.28 8.47 11.07
C ARG A 123 -4.95 9.20 11.27
N ALA A 124 -4.48 9.30 12.51
CA ALA A 124 -3.22 9.96 12.83
C ALA A 124 -2.03 9.30 12.11
N PHE A 125 -2.03 7.97 11.99
CA PHE A 125 -1.00 7.23 11.26
C PHE A 125 -1.00 7.54 9.76
N ARG A 126 -2.18 7.64 9.13
CA ARG A 126 -2.29 8.03 7.71
C ARG A 126 -1.75 9.42 7.47
N GLU A 127 -2.11 10.37 8.33
CA GLU A 127 -1.66 11.76 8.26
C GLU A 127 -0.14 11.85 8.43
N TRP A 128 0.41 11.19 9.46
CA TRP A 128 1.85 11.09 9.67
C TRP A 128 2.57 10.50 8.45
N LYS A 129 2.03 9.42 7.86
CA LYS A 129 2.65 8.76 6.70
C LYS A 129 2.63 9.66 5.46
N GLN A 130 1.59 10.45 5.26
CA GLN A 130 1.53 11.44 4.18
C GLN A 130 2.59 12.52 4.37
N ILE A 131 2.63 13.15 5.55
CA ILE A 131 3.58 14.22 5.86
C ILE A 131 5.02 13.70 5.78
N SER A 132 5.29 12.51 6.31
CA SER A 132 6.62 11.89 6.25
C SER A 132 7.04 11.55 4.83
N GLY A 133 6.10 11.12 3.98
CA GLY A 133 6.37 10.87 2.56
C GLY A 133 6.64 12.16 1.79
N GLU A 134 5.92 13.24 2.10
CA GLU A 134 6.14 14.54 1.51
C GLU A 134 7.49 15.14 1.94
N LEU A 135 7.82 15.03 3.23
CA LEU A 135 9.13 15.41 3.76
C LEU A 135 10.25 14.64 3.06
N LEU A 136 10.14 13.31 2.96
CA LEU A 136 11.13 12.49 2.27
C LEU A 136 11.25 12.86 0.79
N ARG A 137 10.15 13.27 0.12
CA ARG A 137 10.19 13.75 -1.27
C ARG A 137 10.90 15.09 -1.41
N LEU A 138 10.72 15.98 -0.44
CA LEU A 138 11.40 17.29 -0.40
C LEU A 138 12.87 17.17 -0.01
N GLU A 139 13.21 16.22 0.86
CA GLU A 139 14.57 15.91 1.31
C GLU A 139 15.33 15.02 0.32
N GLN A 140 14.63 14.29 -0.57
CA GLN A 140 15.29 13.55 -1.63
C GLN A 140 16.15 14.53 -2.44
N PRO A 141 17.42 14.18 -2.72
CA PRO A 141 18.37 15.09 -3.33
C PRO A 141 18.02 15.32 -4.81
N GLN A 142 17.07 16.23 -5.04
CA GLN A 142 17.05 17.10 -6.23
C GLN A 142 18.12 18.21 -6.10
N GLY A 143 18.85 18.26 -4.97
CA GLY A 143 19.80 19.30 -4.62
C GLY A 143 21.03 19.35 -5.51
N HIS A 144 21.52 18.23 -6.05
CA HIS A 144 22.71 18.28 -6.94
C HIS A 144 22.42 19.01 -8.26
N ASP A 145 21.27 18.78 -8.89
CA ASP A 145 20.87 19.49 -10.11
C ASP A 145 20.54 20.96 -9.78
N ARG A 146 19.80 21.23 -8.70
CA ARG A 146 19.43 22.61 -8.35
C ARG A 146 20.60 23.48 -7.93
N GLU A 147 21.54 22.95 -7.14
CA GLU A 147 22.74 23.70 -6.74
C GLU A 147 23.68 23.91 -7.91
N ALA A 148 23.84 22.92 -8.79
CA ALA A 148 24.64 23.06 -10.02
C ALA A 148 23.99 24.06 -11.01
N ASP A 149 22.68 23.99 -11.21
CA ASP A 149 21.93 24.92 -12.05
C ASP A 149 21.99 26.34 -11.48
N SER A 150 21.81 26.50 -10.16
CA SER A 150 21.93 27.81 -9.51
C SER A 150 23.34 28.37 -9.66
N ALA A 151 24.38 27.56 -9.43
CA ALA A 151 25.76 28.00 -9.58
C ALA A 151 26.09 28.38 -11.04
N LEU A 152 25.56 27.65 -12.02
CA LEU A 152 25.72 27.97 -13.44
C LEU A 152 25.01 29.27 -13.81
N LEU A 153 23.77 29.47 -13.33
CA LEU A 153 23.01 30.69 -13.57
C LEU A 153 23.68 31.90 -12.94
N ASP A 154 24.17 31.78 -11.70
CA ASP A 154 24.90 32.84 -11.01
C ASP A 154 26.19 33.20 -11.75
N TYR A 155 26.91 32.20 -12.26
CA TYR A 155 28.08 32.41 -13.11
C TYR A 155 27.73 33.16 -14.41
N GLN A 156 26.67 32.74 -15.12
CA GLN A 156 26.24 33.38 -16.37
C GLN A 156 25.79 34.83 -16.16
N ILE A 157 25.05 35.09 -15.08
CA ILE A 157 24.64 36.45 -14.70
C ILE A 157 25.88 37.29 -14.42
N HIS A 158 26.83 36.77 -13.63
CA HIS A 158 28.05 37.48 -13.32
C HIS A 158 28.89 37.78 -14.57
N GLU A 159 28.99 36.86 -15.52
CA GLU A 159 29.69 37.09 -16.79
C GLU A 159 29.04 38.22 -17.60
N ILE A 160 27.70 38.24 -17.67
CA ILE A 160 26.95 39.30 -18.37
C ILE A 160 27.11 40.65 -17.67
N GLU A 161 27.04 40.67 -16.33
CA GLU A 161 27.24 41.90 -15.54
C GLU A 161 28.67 42.43 -15.69
N MET A 162 29.68 41.56 -15.68
CA MET A 162 31.09 41.93 -15.89
C MET A 162 31.35 42.53 -17.27
N LEU A 163 30.64 42.05 -18.30
CA LEU A 163 30.72 42.62 -19.64
C LEU A 163 30.10 44.02 -19.71
N SER A 164 29.19 44.36 -18.79
CA SER A 164 28.64 45.72 -18.57
C SER A 164 28.21 46.43 -19.85
N PHE A 165 27.67 45.69 -20.83
CA PHE A 165 27.34 46.24 -22.13
C PHE A 165 26.35 47.39 -22.01
N THR A 166 26.75 48.58 -22.47
CA THR A 166 25.82 49.67 -22.66
C THR A 166 25.18 49.58 -24.05
N ALA A 167 23.90 49.97 -24.17
CA ALA A 167 23.17 49.93 -25.44
C ALA A 167 23.81 50.82 -26.55
N GLN A 168 24.78 51.65 -26.20
CA GLN A 168 25.52 52.53 -27.11
C GLN A 168 26.91 51.99 -27.52
N GLU A 169 27.44 50.95 -26.87
CA GLU A 169 28.76 50.39 -27.18
C GLU A 169 28.82 49.71 -28.55
N LEU A 170 27.78 48.96 -28.94
CA LEU A 170 27.74 48.31 -30.25
C LEU A 170 27.77 49.34 -31.41
N PRO A 171 26.88 50.36 -31.42
CA PRO A 171 26.92 51.42 -32.43
C PRO A 171 28.25 52.18 -32.48
N GLU A 172 28.92 52.37 -31.33
CA GLU A 172 30.22 53.05 -31.25
C GLU A 172 31.35 52.19 -31.85
N LEU A 173 31.44 50.92 -31.47
CA LEU A 173 32.39 49.95 -32.04
C LEU A 173 32.21 49.80 -33.56
N GLU A 174 30.97 49.76 -34.04
CA GLU A 174 30.67 49.70 -35.48
C GLU A 174 31.13 50.97 -36.23
N ARG A 175 30.98 52.14 -35.62
CA ARG A 175 31.47 53.41 -36.17
C ARG A 175 33.00 53.45 -36.21
N GLU A 176 33.67 53.02 -35.15
CA GLU A 176 35.14 52.94 -35.11
C GLU A 176 35.68 51.97 -36.15
N HIS A 177 35.07 50.78 -36.29
CA HIS A 177 35.45 49.80 -37.29
C HIS A 177 35.25 50.33 -38.72
N THR A 178 34.11 50.98 -38.98
CA THR A 178 33.83 51.61 -40.28
C THR A 178 34.82 52.74 -40.57
N HIS A 179 35.15 53.57 -39.58
CA HIS A 179 36.14 54.65 -39.71
C HIS A 179 37.56 54.11 -39.96
N SER A 180 37.93 53.00 -39.31
CA SER A 180 39.22 52.31 -39.52
C SER A 180 39.32 51.68 -40.92
N LEU A 181 38.23 51.09 -41.43
CA LEU A 181 38.18 50.55 -42.79
C LEU A 181 38.24 51.65 -43.85
N ILE A 182 37.59 52.80 -43.60
CA ILE A 182 37.66 53.97 -44.48
C ILE A 182 39.07 54.54 -44.48
N SER A 183 39.70 54.71 -43.30
CA SER A 183 41.07 55.24 -43.19
C SER A 183 42.12 54.33 -43.84
N HIS A 184 41.97 53.01 -43.74
CA HIS A 184 42.81 52.04 -44.47
C HIS A 184 42.60 52.09 -45.99
N ARG A 185 41.39 52.41 -46.45
CA ARG A 185 41.10 52.56 -47.90
C ARG A 185 41.57 53.89 -48.48
N SER A 186 41.73 54.93 -47.66
CA SER A 186 42.19 56.26 -48.07
C SER A 186 43.67 56.52 -47.82
N SER A 187 44.48 55.51 -47.48
CA SER A 187 45.93 55.63 -47.49
C SER A 187 46.45 55.36 -48.92
N PRO A 188 46.97 56.36 -49.65
CA PRO A 188 47.56 56.12 -50.95
C PRO A 188 48.88 55.38 -50.75
N ALA A 189 49.12 54.36 -51.58
CA ALA A 189 50.38 53.67 -51.64
C ALA A 189 51.56 54.66 -51.77
N ALA A 190 52.35 54.78 -50.70
CA ALA A 190 53.70 55.35 -50.74
C ALA A 190 54.58 54.63 -49.71
N GLY A 191 55.39 53.68 -50.20
CA GLY A 191 56.61 53.20 -49.55
C GLY A 191 56.46 52.01 -48.58
N MET A 192 56.84 50.82 -49.05
CA MET A 192 57.34 49.74 -48.16
C MET A 192 58.70 50.19 -47.56
N PRO A 193 59.15 49.67 -46.40
CA PRO A 193 59.74 48.32 -46.34
C PRO A 193 59.43 47.52 -45.06
N CYS A 194 59.55 46.18 -45.16
CA CYS A 194 59.86 45.19 -44.11
C CYS A 194 59.11 45.31 -42.76
N TRP A 195 58.39 44.30 -42.27
CA TRP A 195 59.01 43.18 -41.54
C TRP A 195 58.26 41.86 -41.76
N ARG A 196 59.10 40.85 -41.88
CA ARG A 196 58.87 39.42 -41.94
C ARG A 196 58.71 38.89 -40.51
N TYR A 197 57.64 38.16 -40.18
CA TYR A 197 57.77 36.85 -39.53
C TYR A 197 56.46 36.07 -39.53
N ALA A 198 56.54 34.86 -40.09
CA ALA A 198 55.55 33.82 -40.00
C ALA A 198 55.62 33.12 -38.65
N ARG A 199 54.48 32.67 -38.11
CA ARG A 199 54.45 31.41 -37.37
C ARG A 199 53.11 30.71 -37.54
N THR A 200 53.18 29.68 -38.37
CA THR A 200 52.25 28.57 -38.55
C THR A 200 52.17 27.67 -37.32
N MET A 201 51.00 27.03 -37.14
CA MET A 201 50.75 25.74 -36.44
C MET A 201 50.97 25.76 -34.91
N THR A 202 50.12 25.17 -34.05
CA THR A 202 49.52 23.83 -34.16
C THR A 202 48.41 23.69 -33.09
N MET A 203 47.30 23.03 -33.43
CA MET A 203 46.45 22.22 -32.52
C MET A 203 47.31 21.07 -31.92
N PRO A 204 46.96 20.35 -30.83
CA PRO A 204 45.63 19.77 -30.61
C PRO A 204 45.14 19.67 -29.15
N MET A 205 43.93 19.11 -29.09
CA MET A 205 43.12 18.69 -27.96
C MET A 205 43.84 17.81 -26.91
N THR A 206 43.48 18.04 -25.66
CA THR A 206 43.07 17.00 -24.69
C THR A 206 41.90 17.54 -23.90
#